data_AF-A0A923VFX7-F1
#
_entry.id   AF-A0A923VFX7-F1
#
_cell.length_a   1.000
_cell.length_b   1.000
_cell.length_c   1.000
_cell.angle_alpha   90.00
_cell.angle_beta   90.00
_cell.angle_gamma   90.00
#
_symmetry.space_group_name_H-M   'P 1'
#
loop_
_entity.id
_entity.type
_entity.pdbx_description
1 polymer ?
#
loop_
_entity_poly.entity_id
_entity_poly.type
_entity_poly.pdbx_seq_one_letter_code
_entity_poly.pdbx_strand_id
1 'polypeptide(L)'
;MNKINRDLLVLFNQELMSPQAMENEVELLHELLFTVERLENLVTSHEIIDLNKFKVINKHVVLRKVIRLQELKPFVFLNCKN
;
A
#
# COMPACT_ATOMS: atom_id res chain seq x y z
N MET A 1 2.93 -0.55 17.36
CA MET A 1 2.59 -1.99 17.36
C MET A 1 1.21 -2.17 16.76
N ASN A 2 1.11 -2.37 15.45
CA ASN A 2 -0.17 -2.65 14.78
C ASN A 2 -0.33 -4.17 14.60
N LYS A 3 -1.52 -4.67 14.97
CA LYS A 3 -1.90 -6.09 15.07
C LYS A 3 -1.95 -6.86 13.75
N ILE A 4 -1.56 -6.26 12.63
CA ILE A 4 -1.68 -6.84 11.28
C ILE A 4 -0.84 -8.13 11.16
N ASN A 5 0.32 -8.18 11.82
CA ASN A 5 1.18 -9.37 11.83
C ASN A 5 0.47 -10.59 12.44
N ARG A 6 -0.46 -10.40 13.38
CA ARG A 6 -1.15 -11.51 14.07
C ARG A 6 -2.14 -12.22 13.14
N ASP A 7 -2.76 -11.50 12.20
CA ASP A 7 -3.82 -12.04 11.35
C ASP A 7 -3.26 -12.86 10.17
N LEU A 8 -2.06 -12.51 9.68
CA LEU A 8 -1.33 -13.35 8.70
C LEU A 8 -0.91 -14.71 9.31
N LEU A 9 -0.61 -14.71 10.62
CA LEU A 9 -0.14 -15.86 11.40
C LEU A 9 -1.21 -16.93 11.65
N VAL A 10 -2.50 -16.58 11.57
CA VAL A 10 -3.63 -17.54 11.68
C VAL A 10 -3.82 -18.32 10.36
N LEU A 11 -3.35 -17.78 9.24
CA LEU A 11 -3.49 -18.39 7.91
C LEU A 11 -2.40 -19.43 7.62
N PHE A 12 -1.26 -19.36 8.28
CA PHE A 12 -0.19 -20.36 8.15
C PHE A 12 -0.44 -21.50 9.14
N ASN A 13 -0.62 -22.69 8.57
CA ASN A 13 -0.88 -23.94 9.27
C ASN A 13 0.17 -24.17 10.38
N GLN A 14 -0.20 -23.88 11.64
CA GLN A 14 0.70 -23.84 12.80
C GLN A 14 1.32 -25.21 13.16
N GLU A 15 0.86 -26.28 12.52
CA GLU A 15 1.31 -27.65 12.79
C GLU A 15 2.66 -28.02 12.13
N LEU A 16 3.21 -27.19 11.22
CA LEU A 16 4.37 -27.58 10.40
C LEU A 16 5.66 -26.78 10.65
N MET A 17 5.62 -25.66 11.39
CA MET A 17 6.75 -24.71 11.46
C MET A 17 7.20 -24.45 12.89
N SER A 18 8.51 -24.52 13.13
CA SER A 18 9.08 -24.09 14.41
C SER A 18 8.90 -22.57 14.57
N PRO A 19 8.86 -22.04 15.81
CA PRO A 19 8.77 -20.60 16.05
C PRO A 19 9.84 -19.78 15.31
N GLN A 20 11.07 -20.32 15.20
CA GLN A 20 12.17 -19.67 14.48
C GLN A 20 11.97 -19.65 12.96
N ALA A 21 11.47 -20.75 12.38
CA ALA A 21 11.14 -20.78 10.96
C ALA A 21 10.04 -19.76 10.63
N MET A 22 9.08 -19.59 11.55
CA MET A 22 8.01 -18.62 11.40
C MET A 22 8.48 -17.18 11.52
N GLU A 23 9.40 -16.87 12.44
CA GLU A 23 10.02 -15.55 12.53
C GLU A 23 10.77 -15.18 11.23
N ASN A 24 11.52 -16.13 10.66
CA ASN A 24 12.23 -15.92 9.40
C ASN A 24 11.27 -15.61 8.23
N GLU A 25 10.16 -16.34 8.10
CA GLU A 25 9.18 -16.04 7.03
C GLU A 25 8.55 -14.65 7.20
N VAL A 26 8.27 -14.23 8.44
CA VAL A 26 7.76 -12.89 8.72
C VAL A 26 8.77 -11.82 8.33
N GLU A 27 10.06 -12.05 8.60
CA GLU A 27 11.12 -11.13 8.21
C GLU A 27 11.24 -11.02 6.69
N LEU A 28 11.23 -12.14 5.96
CA LEU A 28 11.26 -12.16 4.49
C LEU A 28 10.07 -11.45 3.87
N LEU A 29 8.86 -11.69 4.40
CA LEU A 29 7.65 -10.99 3.96
C LEU A 29 7.75 -9.49 4.26
N HIS A 30 8.28 -9.11 5.43
CA HIS A 30 8.48 -7.72 5.77
C HIS A 30 9.44 -7.03 4.80
N GLU A 31 10.59 -7.64 4.49
CA GLU A 31 11.55 -7.09 3.54
C GLU A 31 10.94 -6.90 2.15
N LEU A 32 10.21 -7.92 1.66
CA LEU A 32 9.55 -7.87 0.36
C LEU A 32 8.52 -6.74 0.33
N LEU A 33 7.61 -6.69 1.30
CA LEU A 33 6.56 -5.66 1.36
C LEU A 33 7.13 -4.27 1.59
N PHE A 34 8.21 -4.12 2.37
CA PHE A 34 8.86 -2.85 2.63
C PHE A 34 9.40 -2.17 1.36
N THR A 35 9.83 -2.96 0.38
CA THR A 35 10.28 -2.41 -0.91
C THR A 35 9.12 -1.99 -1.81
N VAL A 36 7.98 -2.67 -1.70
CA VAL A 36 6.80 -2.50 -2.58
C VAL A 36 5.85 -1.42 -2.04
N GLU A 37 5.61 -1.37 -0.73
CA GLU A 37 4.66 -0.47 -0.06
C GLU A 37 5.19 0.96 0.12
N ARG A 38 6.14 1.38 -0.72
CA ARG A 38 6.69 2.74 -0.68
C ARG A 38 5.74 3.72 -1.32
N LEU A 39 5.65 4.91 -0.73
CA LEU A 39 4.84 6.01 -1.26
C LEU A 39 5.27 6.37 -2.68
N GLU A 40 6.55 6.25 -3.01
CA GLU A 40 7.09 6.47 -4.35
C GLU A 40 6.48 5.53 -5.39
N ASN A 41 6.32 4.25 -5.05
CA ASN A 41 5.71 3.27 -5.94
C ASN A 41 4.23 3.60 -6.15
N LEU A 42 3.53 3.94 -5.06
CA LEU A 42 2.12 4.34 -5.12
C LEU A 42 1.93 5.58 -5.99
N VAL A 43 2.78 6.61 -5.83
CA VAL A 43 2.74 7.83 -6.65
C VAL A 43 3.02 7.54 -8.12
N THR A 44 3.91 6.61 -8.43
CA THR A 44 4.31 6.30 -9.81
C THR A 44 3.20 5.53 -10.54
N SER A 45 2.54 4.60 -9.86
CA SER A 45 1.50 3.74 -10.46
C SER A 45 0.11 4.40 -10.56
N HIS A 46 -0.08 5.57 -9.93
CA HIS A 46 -1.39 6.23 -9.86
C HIS A 46 -1.47 7.53 -10.67
N GLU A 47 -2.70 7.89 -11.02
CA GLU A 47 -3.10 9.21 -11.48
C GLU A 47 -4.30 9.73 -10.70
N ILE A 48 -4.53 11.03 -10.77
CA ILE A 48 -5.73 11.64 -10.21
C ILE A 48 -6.68 11.98 -11.34
N ILE A 49 -7.91 11.50 -11.26
CA ILE A 49 -9.02 11.91 -12.11
C ILE A 49 -9.83 12.95 -11.34
N ASP A 50 -9.73 14.23 -11.73
CA ASP A 50 -10.49 15.34 -11.14
C ASP A 50 -11.63 15.71 -12.10
N LEU A 51 -12.82 15.17 -11.85
CA LEU A 51 -14.00 15.45 -12.68
C LEU A 51 -14.53 16.87 -12.47
N ASN A 52 -14.27 17.50 -11.32
CA ASN A 52 -14.65 18.89 -11.10
C ASN A 52 -13.93 19.84 -12.07
N LYS A 53 -12.75 19.43 -12.56
CA LYS A 53 -11.93 20.19 -13.49
C LYS A 53 -11.80 19.54 -14.87
N PHE A 54 -12.42 18.38 -15.07
CA PHE A 54 -12.29 17.56 -16.27
C PHE A 54 -10.82 17.32 -16.66
N LYS A 55 -9.98 16.93 -15.68
CA LYS A 55 -8.54 16.76 -15.88
C LYS A 55 -8.01 15.47 -15.26
N VAL A 56 -7.02 14.89 -15.92
CA VAL A 56 -6.17 13.83 -15.37
C VAL A 56 -4.84 14.44 -14.95
N ILE A 57 -4.41 14.17 -13.72
CA ILE A 57 -3.20 14.76 -13.12
C ILE A 57 -2.19 13.65 -12.78
N ASN A 58 -1.01 13.77 -13.38
CA ASN A 58 0.10 12.83 -13.25
C ASN A 58 1.33 13.43 -12.52
N LYS A 59 1.20 14.63 -11.96
CA LYS A 59 2.31 15.29 -11.27
C LYS A 59 2.57 14.62 -9.92
N HIS A 60 3.76 14.05 -9.74
CA HIS A 60 4.18 13.34 -8.53
C HIS A 60 3.99 14.15 -7.25
N VAL A 61 4.30 15.45 -7.27
CA VAL A 61 4.13 16.35 -6.12
C VAL A 61 2.65 16.46 -5.70
N VAL A 62 1.74 16.47 -6.67
CA VAL A 62 0.29 16.56 -6.41
C VAL A 62 -0.23 15.22 -5.91
N LEU A 63 0.13 14.12 -6.57
CA LEU A 63 -0.19 12.76 -6.15
C LEU A 63 0.25 12.48 -4.71
N ARG A 64 1.50 12.83 -4.36
CA ARG A 64 2.03 12.66 -2.99
C ARG A 64 1.21 13.42 -1.95
N LYS A 65 0.72 14.62 -2.28
CA LYS A 65 -0.15 15.39 -1.40
C LYS A 65 -1.53 14.74 -1.26
N VAL A 66 -2.12 14.33 -2.39
CA VAL A 66 -3.47 13.76 -2.44
C VAL A 66 -3.55 12.41 -1.73
N ILE A 67 -2.58 11.53 -1.93
CA ILE A 67 -2.50 10.22 -1.27
C ILE A 67 -2.40 10.36 0.26
N ARG A 68 -1.81 11.45 0.76
CA ARG A 68 -1.68 11.71 2.20
C ARG A 68 -2.93 12.35 2.80
N LEU A 69 -3.93 12.71 2.00
CA LEU A 69 -5.19 13.23 2.52
C LEU A 69 -5.99 12.08 3.15
N GLN A 70 -6.61 12.37 4.28
CA GLN A 70 -7.51 11.42 4.95
C GLN A 70 -8.80 11.23 4.14
N GLU A 71 -9.23 12.25 3.40
CA GLU A 71 -10.44 12.24 2.59
C GLU A 71 -10.21 13.00 1.27
N LEU A 72 -10.74 12.43 0.18
CA LEU A 72 -10.72 13.07 -1.14
C LEU A 72 -11.93 13.97 -1.30
N LYS A 73 -11.76 15.05 -2.07
CA LYS A 73 -12.90 15.87 -2.48
C LYS A 73 -13.87 15.02 -3.32
N PRO A 74 -15.18 15.29 -3.26
CA PRO A 74 -16.14 14.66 -4.15
C PRO A 74 -15.68 14.75 -5.61
N PHE A 75 -15.86 13.67 -6.35
CA PHE A 75 -15.49 13.55 -7.77
C PHE A 75 -14.00 13.71 -8.09
N VAL A 76 -13.12 13.53 -7.09
CA VAL A 76 -11.69 13.37 -7.28
C VAL A 76 -11.32 11.93 -6.93
N PHE A 77 -10.73 11.21 -7.88
CA PHE A 77 -10.41 9.80 -7.73
C PHE A 77 -8.91 9.55 -7.90
N LEU A 78 -8.37 8.61 -7.13
CA LEU A 78 -7.08 7.99 -7.41
C LEU A 78 -7.32 6.77 -8.29
N ASN A 79 -6.74 6.76 -9.49
CA ASN A 79 -6.83 5.67 -10.44
C ASN A 79 -5.48 4.97 -10.55
N CYS A 80 -5.45 3.65 -10.46
CA CYS A 80 -4.25 2.85 -10.74
C CYS A 80 -4.15 2.64 -12.26
N LYS A 81 -2.97 2.84 -12.84
CA LYS A 81 -2.74 2.69 -14.29
C LYS A 81 -2.38 1.28 -14.74
N ASN A 82 -2.20 0.36 -13.80
CA ASN A 82 -1.82 -1.03 -14.07
C ASN A 82 -2.99 -1.86 -14.59
#